data_AF-A0A087WQF3-F1
#
_entry.id   AF-A0A087WQF3-F1
#
_cell.length_a   1.000
_cell.length_b   1.000
_cell.length_c   1.000
_cell.angle_alpha   90.00
_cell.angle_beta   90.00
_cell.angle_gamma   90.00
#
_symmetry.space_group_name_H-M   'P 1'
#
loop_
_entity.id
_entity.type
_entity.pdbx_description
1 polymer ?
#
loop_
_entity_poly.entity_id
_entity_poly.type
_entity_poly.pdbx_seq_one_letter_code
_entity_poly.pdbx_strand_id
1 'polypeptide(L)'
;MFATVAGISQRAPVHWSENVIGAAVCFPYVIALDDEFITVHSMLDQQQKQTLPFKEGHILQDFEGRVIVATSKGVYILVPLPLEKQIQDLLANRRVEEALVLAKGARRNIPKEKFQVMYRRILQQAGFIQFAQLQFLEAKELFRSSQLDVRELISLYPFLLPTSSSFTRSHPPLHEYADLNQLTQGDQEKMAKCKRFLMSYLNEIRSTEVANGYKEDIDTALLKLYAEADHDSLLDLLVTENFCLLTDSAAWLE
;
A
#
# COMPACT_ATOMS: atom_id res chain seq x y z
N MET A 1 -3.40 -2.35 -29.73
CA MET A 1 -3.76 -0.93 -29.47
C MET A 1 -5.12 -0.89 -28.80
N PHE A 2 -5.33 -0.05 -27.78
CA PHE A 2 -6.66 0.15 -27.18
C PHE A 2 -7.32 1.37 -27.83
N ALA A 3 -8.35 1.14 -28.64
CA ALA A 3 -9.05 2.19 -29.35
C ALA A 3 -10.52 2.29 -28.93
N THR A 4 -11.06 3.51 -28.99
CA THR A 4 -12.50 3.75 -28.90
C THR A 4 -13.22 3.19 -30.12
N VAL A 5 -14.56 3.14 -30.08
CA VAL A 5 -15.39 2.83 -31.26
C VAL A 5 -15.16 3.77 -32.44
N ALA A 6 -14.62 4.97 -32.19
CA ALA A 6 -14.23 5.94 -33.20
C ALA A 6 -12.80 5.71 -33.76
N GLY A 7 -12.12 4.64 -33.35
CA GLY A 7 -10.75 4.33 -33.77
C GLY A 7 -9.66 5.18 -33.08
N ILE A 8 -10.04 6.01 -32.10
CA ILE A 8 -9.10 6.87 -31.37
C ILE A 8 -8.40 6.05 -30.30
N SER A 9 -7.06 5.96 -30.37
CA SER A 9 -6.25 5.37 -29.31
C SER A 9 -6.16 6.31 -28.11
N GLN A 10 -6.60 5.84 -26.95
CA GLN A 10 -6.53 6.64 -25.71
C GLN A 10 -5.30 6.31 -24.85
N ARG A 11 -4.55 5.26 -25.21
CA ARG A 11 -3.38 4.79 -24.48
C ARG A 11 -2.28 4.37 -25.46
N ALA A 12 -1.05 4.33 -24.99
CA ALA A 12 0.04 3.80 -25.78
C ALA A 12 -0.17 2.29 -26.05
N PRO A 13 0.33 1.77 -27.19
CA PRO A 13 0.22 0.36 -27.52
C PRO A 13 1.09 -0.50 -26.57
N VAL A 14 0.63 -1.73 -26.32
CA VAL A 14 1.46 -2.78 -25.73
C VAL A 14 2.41 -3.28 -26.80
N HIS A 15 3.69 -3.37 -26.47
CA HIS A 15 4.72 -3.91 -27.35
C HIS A 15 4.88 -5.41 -27.08
N TRP A 16 4.91 -6.20 -28.14
CA TRP A 16 5.05 -7.66 -28.13
C TRP A 16 5.94 -8.11 -29.29
N SER A 17 6.34 -9.38 -29.30
CA SER A 17 7.20 -9.95 -30.35
C SER A 17 6.55 -9.84 -31.73
N GLU A 18 7.37 -9.86 -32.79
CA GLU A 18 6.86 -9.75 -34.16
C GLU A 18 6.08 -11.00 -34.61
N ASN A 19 6.36 -12.16 -34.00
CA ASN A 19 5.83 -13.47 -34.39
C ASN A 19 4.67 -13.96 -33.49
N VAL A 20 3.86 -13.05 -32.95
CA VAL A 20 2.69 -13.43 -32.14
C VAL A 20 1.69 -14.21 -33.00
N ILE A 21 1.45 -15.47 -32.61
CA ILE A 21 0.52 -16.39 -33.27
C ILE A 21 -0.85 -16.46 -32.57
N GLY A 22 -0.93 -16.01 -31.32
CA GLY A 22 -2.18 -15.97 -30.56
C GLY A 22 -2.16 -14.93 -29.46
N ALA A 23 -3.32 -14.40 -29.10
CA ALA A 23 -3.47 -13.46 -27.99
C ALA A 23 -4.79 -13.70 -27.25
N ALA A 24 -4.76 -13.58 -25.93
CA ALA A 24 -5.93 -13.69 -25.06
C ALA A 24 -5.93 -12.62 -23.98
N VAL A 25 -7.11 -12.27 -23.48
CA VAL A 25 -7.27 -11.30 -22.39
C VAL A 25 -7.63 -12.03 -21.11
N CYS A 26 -6.83 -11.81 -20.06
CA CYS A 26 -7.14 -12.22 -18.70
C CYS A 26 -6.96 -10.99 -17.81
N PHE A 27 -7.99 -10.16 -17.71
CA PHE A 27 -7.90 -8.86 -17.07
C PHE A 27 -7.23 -8.94 -15.68
N PRO A 28 -6.22 -8.09 -15.39
CA PRO A 28 -5.79 -6.92 -16.15
C PRO A 28 -4.64 -7.18 -17.14
N TYR A 29 -4.42 -8.43 -17.54
CA TYR A 29 -3.33 -8.84 -18.41
C TYR A 29 -3.80 -9.16 -19.84
N VAL A 30 -2.91 -8.90 -20.79
CA VAL A 30 -2.95 -9.43 -22.15
C VAL A 30 -1.84 -10.45 -22.25
N ILE A 31 -2.18 -11.63 -22.78
CA ILE A 31 -1.24 -12.73 -22.93
C ILE A 31 -1.04 -12.92 -24.42
N ALA A 32 0.20 -13.04 -24.84
CA ALA A 32 0.58 -13.33 -26.22
C ALA A 32 1.37 -14.63 -26.27
N LEU A 33 1.14 -15.41 -27.32
CA LEU A 33 1.86 -16.63 -27.64
C LEU A 33 2.63 -16.38 -28.94
N ASP A 34 3.93 -16.65 -28.93
CA ASP A 34 4.74 -16.84 -30.13
C ASP A 34 5.22 -18.31 -30.23
N ASP A 35 6.21 -18.58 -31.07
CA ASP A 35 6.72 -19.92 -31.35
C ASP A 35 7.54 -20.52 -30.18
N GLU A 36 8.04 -19.67 -29.29
CA GLU A 36 8.93 -20.09 -28.19
C GLU A 36 8.38 -19.77 -26.79
N PHE A 37 7.52 -18.75 -26.67
CA PHE A 37 7.15 -18.15 -25.40
C PHE A 37 5.67 -17.79 -25.31
N ILE A 38 5.18 -17.87 -24.08
CA ILE A 38 4.00 -17.13 -23.64
C ILE A 38 4.49 -15.90 -22.88
N THR A 39 4.08 -14.71 -23.32
CA THR A 39 4.39 -13.44 -22.67
C THR A 39 3.14 -12.83 -22.05
N VAL A 40 3.27 -12.32 -20.82
CA VAL A 40 2.18 -11.70 -20.07
C VAL A 40 2.47 -10.22 -19.94
N HIS A 41 1.55 -9.39 -20.42
CA HIS A 41 1.67 -7.93 -20.44
C HIS A 41 0.54 -7.30 -19.63
N SER A 42 0.86 -6.31 -18.81
CA SER A 42 -0.14 -5.57 -18.03
C SER A 42 -0.81 -4.49 -18.89
N MET A 43 -2.15 -4.48 -18.91
CA MET A 43 -2.91 -3.42 -19.59
C MET A 43 -2.91 -2.09 -18.83
N LEU A 44 -2.47 -2.11 -17.58
CA LEU A 44 -2.55 -0.95 -16.69
C LEU A 44 -1.36 -0.02 -16.89
N ASP A 45 -0.17 -0.58 -17.10
CA ASP A 45 1.09 0.14 -17.30
C ASP A 45 1.83 -0.25 -18.59
N GLN A 46 1.25 -1.12 -19.42
CA GLN A 46 1.79 -1.57 -20.72
C GLN A 46 3.16 -2.25 -20.64
N GLN A 47 3.53 -2.80 -19.47
CA GLN A 47 4.79 -3.50 -19.28
C GLN A 47 4.63 -5.03 -19.34
N GLN A 48 5.63 -5.72 -19.89
CA GLN A 48 5.75 -7.17 -19.77
C GLN A 48 6.03 -7.56 -18.32
N LYS A 49 5.22 -8.45 -17.77
CA LYS A 49 5.29 -8.93 -16.38
C LYS A 49 5.91 -10.31 -16.25
N GLN A 50 5.77 -11.15 -17.29
CA GLN A 50 6.26 -12.52 -17.25
C GLN A 50 6.53 -13.04 -18.66
N THR A 51 7.52 -13.93 -18.74
CA THR A 51 7.80 -14.76 -19.91
C THR A 51 7.86 -16.20 -19.45
N LEU A 52 7.14 -17.08 -20.14
CA LEU A 52 7.10 -18.51 -19.89
C LEU A 52 7.60 -19.23 -21.15
N PRO A 53 8.68 -20.02 -21.07
CA PRO A 53 9.06 -20.88 -22.18
C PRO A 53 7.94 -21.86 -22.49
N PHE A 54 7.43 -21.83 -23.72
CA PHE A 54 6.34 -22.68 -24.16
C PHE A 54 6.45 -22.91 -25.68
N LYS A 55 6.95 -24.08 -26.05
CA LYS A 55 7.20 -24.45 -27.45
C LYS A 55 6.00 -25.18 -28.05
N GLU A 56 5.91 -25.14 -29.38
CA GLU A 56 4.88 -25.85 -30.16
C GLU A 56 3.45 -25.41 -29.81
N GLY A 57 3.29 -24.19 -29.29
CA GLY A 57 1.97 -23.59 -29.11
C GLY A 57 1.30 -23.34 -30.46
N HIS A 58 0.01 -23.62 -30.54
CA HIS A 58 -0.78 -23.42 -31.75
C HIS A 58 -2.01 -22.54 -31.54
N ILE A 59 -2.60 -22.61 -30.35
CA ILE A 59 -3.81 -21.86 -30.00
C ILE A 59 -3.61 -21.24 -28.63
N LEU A 60 -3.96 -19.96 -28.50
CA LEU A 60 -4.12 -19.25 -27.24
C LEU A 60 -5.47 -18.56 -27.27
N GLN A 61 -6.37 -18.89 -26.34
CA GLN A 61 -7.72 -18.36 -26.32
C GLN A 61 -8.25 -18.20 -24.90
N ASP A 62 -9.10 -17.19 -24.67
CA ASP A 62 -9.87 -17.11 -23.44
C ASP A 62 -11.20 -17.87 -23.56
N PHE A 63 -11.56 -18.61 -22.51
CA PHE A 63 -12.83 -19.30 -22.38
C PHE A 63 -13.32 -19.19 -20.94
N GLU A 64 -14.44 -18.51 -20.73
CA GLU A 64 -15.04 -18.28 -19.40
C GLU A 64 -14.06 -17.70 -18.37
N GLY A 65 -13.21 -16.75 -18.79
CA GLY A 65 -12.22 -16.12 -17.93
C GLY A 65 -10.99 -16.99 -17.61
N ARG A 66 -10.88 -18.17 -18.23
CA ARG A 66 -9.69 -19.02 -18.20
C ARG A 66 -8.95 -18.91 -19.51
N VAL A 67 -7.63 -18.90 -19.46
CA VAL A 67 -6.81 -18.85 -20.67
C VAL A 67 -6.33 -20.24 -20.99
N ILE A 68 -6.68 -20.72 -22.18
CA ILE A 68 -6.35 -22.05 -22.67
C ILE A 68 -5.23 -21.90 -23.69
N VAL A 69 -4.21 -22.74 -23.57
CA VAL A 69 -3.15 -22.88 -24.57
C VAL A 69 -3.07 -24.33 -25.03
N ALA A 70 -3.03 -24.55 -26.34
CA ALA A 70 -2.97 -25.89 -26.92
C ALA A 70 -1.73 -26.09 -27.79
N THR A 71 -1.17 -27.29 -27.72
CA THR A 71 -0.15 -27.81 -28.62
C THR A 71 -0.75 -29.00 -29.41
N SER A 72 0.03 -29.56 -30.33
CA SER A 72 -0.34 -30.82 -31.00
C SER A 72 -0.45 -32.03 -30.06
N LYS A 73 0.08 -31.92 -28.83
CA LYS A 73 0.18 -33.03 -27.86
C LYS A 73 -0.73 -32.86 -26.64
N GLY A 74 -1.31 -31.69 -26.42
CA GLY A 74 -2.14 -31.45 -25.23
C GLY A 74 -2.73 -30.06 -25.14
N VAL A 75 -3.65 -29.91 -24.18
CA VAL A 75 -4.35 -28.66 -23.86
C VAL A 75 -4.06 -28.31 -22.41
N TYR A 76 -3.68 -27.07 -22.16
CA TYR A 76 -3.29 -26.55 -20.86
C TYR A 76 -4.13 -25.34 -20.51
N ILE A 77 -4.29 -25.10 -19.20
CA ILE A 77 -4.93 -23.89 -18.67
C ILE A 77 -3.85 -23.05 -17.99
N LEU A 78 -3.69 -21.81 -18.42
CA LEU A 78 -2.90 -20.82 -17.72
C LEU A 78 -3.72 -20.28 -16.54
N VAL A 79 -3.23 -20.53 -15.34
CA VAL A 79 -3.86 -20.09 -14.10
C VAL A 79 -3.08 -18.89 -13.55
N PRO A 80 -3.71 -17.71 -13.38
CA PRO A 80 -3.04 -16.57 -12.78
C PRO A 80 -2.77 -16.84 -11.29
N LEU A 81 -1.71 -16.22 -10.75
CA LEU A 81 -1.51 -16.17 -9.31
C LEU A 81 -2.71 -15.48 -8.64
N PRO A 82 -3.10 -15.86 -7.40
CA PRO A 82 -4.13 -15.15 -6.66
C PRO A 82 -3.82 -13.64 -6.57
N LEU A 83 -4.84 -12.80 -6.72
CA LEU A 83 -4.68 -11.34 -6.75
C LEU A 83 -3.99 -10.83 -5.48
N GLU A 84 -4.39 -11.35 -4.32
CA GLU A 84 -3.82 -10.98 -3.04
C GLU A 84 -2.31 -11.26 -3.02
N LYS A 85 -1.87 -12.41 -3.55
CA LYS A 85 -0.45 -12.76 -3.63
C LYS A 85 0.30 -11.78 -4.55
N GLN A 86 -0.24 -11.48 -5.73
CA GLN A 86 0.38 -10.52 -6.65
C GLN A 86 0.55 -9.14 -6.00
N ILE A 87 -0.46 -8.67 -5.27
CA ILE A 87 -0.40 -7.38 -4.57
C ILE A 87 0.62 -7.41 -3.44
N GLN A 88 0.62 -8.46 -2.61
CA GLN A 88 1.61 -8.58 -1.52
C GLN A 88 3.04 -8.69 -2.06
N ASP A 89 3.26 -9.41 -3.15
CA ASP A 89 4.57 -9.49 -3.81
C ASP A 89 5.02 -8.11 -4.33
N LEU A 90 4.13 -7.32 -4.92
CA LEU A 90 4.44 -5.94 -5.35
C LEU A 90 4.78 -5.04 -4.16
N LEU A 91 4.00 -5.11 -3.07
CA LEU A 91 4.25 -4.33 -1.84
C LEU A 91 5.56 -4.72 -1.17
N ALA A 92 5.87 -6.02 -1.07
CA ALA A 92 7.13 -6.52 -0.52
C ALA A 92 8.34 -6.02 -1.33
N ASN A 93 8.19 -5.91 -2.65
CA ASN A 93 9.19 -5.33 -3.55
C ASN A 93 9.12 -3.80 -3.64
N ARG A 94 8.36 -3.13 -2.76
CA ARG A 94 8.18 -1.67 -2.70
C ARG A 94 7.65 -1.04 -3.99
N ARG A 95 6.98 -1.81 -4.84
CA ARG A 95 6.33 -1.37 -6.08
C ARG A 95 4.91 -0.88 -5.78
N VAL A 96 4.82 0.15 -4.93
CA VAL A 96 3.56 0.65 -4.36
C VAL A 96 2.57 1.06 -5.45
N GLU A 97 3.01 1.82 -6.44
CA GLU A 97 2.08 2.32 -7.46
C GLU A 97 1.49 1.22 -8.32
N GLU A 98 2.28 0.21 -8.68
CA GLU A 98 1.79 -0.94 -9.41
C GLU A 98 0.80 -1.76 -8.58
N ALA A 99 1.07 -1.94 -7.28
CA ALA A 99 0.15 -2.61 -6.37
C ALA A 99 -1.21 -1.89 -6.30
N LEU A 100 -1.18 -0.56 -6.16
CA LEU A 100 -2.39 0.27 -6.10
C LEU A 100 -3.16 0.26 -7.42
N VAL A 101 -2.45 0.33 -8.55
CA VAL A 101 -3.02 0.28 -9.90
C VAL A 101 -3.66 -1.09 -10.15
N LEU A 102 -2.97 -2.19 -9.82
CA LEU A 102 -3.49 -3.56 -9.92
C LEU A 102 -4.75 -3.74 -9.07
N ALA A 103 -4.70 -3.32 -7.80
CA ALA A 103 -5.84 -3.40 -6.90
C ALA A 103 -7.04 -2.64 -7.46
N LYS A 104 -6.87 -1.36 -7.85
CA LYS A 104 -7.94 -0.55 -8.47
C LYS A 104 -8.50 -1.20 -9.73
N GLY A 105 -7.64 -1.77 -10.58
CA GLY A 105 -8.06 -2.49 -11.78
C GLY A 105 -9.03 -3.62 -11.45
N ALA A 106 -8.70 -4.43 -10.44
CA ALA A 106 -9.50 -5.58 -10.03
C ALA A 106 -10.87 -5.23 -9.39
N ARG A 107 -11.15 -3.95 -9.11
CA ARG A 107 -12.39 -3.48 -8.47
C ARG A 107 -13.66 -4.03 -9.11
N ARG A 108 -13.70 -4.11 -10.44
CA ARG A 108 -14.90 -4.56 -11.19
C ARG A 108 -15.26 -6.02 -10.92
N ASN A 109 -14.28 -6.81 -10.46
CA ASN A 109 -14.43 -8.25 -10.28
C ASN A 109 -14.68 -8.64 -8.81
N ILE A 110 -14.78 -7.67 -7.90
CA ILE A 110 -14.87 -7.91 -6.45
C ILE A 110 -16.09 -7.17 -5.88
N PRO A 111 -16.91 -7.81 -5.03
CA PRO A 111 -18.02 -7.15 -4.33
C PRO A 111 -17.58 -5.88 -3.60
N LYS A 112 -18.46 -4.87 -3.56
CA LYS A 112 -18.12 -3.52 -3.11
C LYS A 112 -17.50 -3.50 -1.71
N GLU A 113 -18.11 -4.22 -0.79
CA GLU A 113 -17.76 -4.29 0.63
C GLU A 113 -16.43 -5.03 0.83
N LYS A 114 -16.26 -6.19 0.18
CA LYS A 114 -15.02 -6.98 0.24
C LYS A 114 -13.83 -6.18 -0.28
N PHE A 115 -14.01 -5.49 -1.39
CA PHE A 115 -12.96 -4.66 -1.94
C PHE A 115 -12.63 -3.47 -1.05
N GLN A 116 -13.62 -2.82 -0.41
CA GLN A 116 -13.34 -1.68 0.47
C GLN A 116 -12.42 -2.10 1.63
N VAL A 117 -12.69 -3.25 2.26
CA VAL A 117 -11.85 -3.80 3.33
C VAL A 117 -10.45 -4.13 2.81
N MET A 118 -10.36 -4.87 1.71
CA MET A 118 -9.08 -5.25 1.09
C MET A 118 -8.27 -4.01 0.69
N TYR A 119 -8.89 -3.05 0.01
CA TYR A 119 -8.23 -1.87 -0.53
C TYR A 119 -7.75 -0.92 0.58
N ARG A 120 -8.54 -0.75 1.66
CA ARG A 120 -8.12 -0.01 2.85
C ARG A 120 -6.83 -0.59 3.43
N ARG A 121 -6.77 -1.91 3.58
CA ARG A 121 -5.58 -2.60 4.08
C ARG A 121 -4.36 -2.39 3.16
N ILE A 122 -4.54 -2.49 1.85
CA ILE A 122 -3.47 -2.23 0.87
C ILE A 122 -2.94 -0.81 0.99
N LEU A 123 -3.83 0.19 1.12
CA LEU A 123 -3.42 1.58 1.29
C LEU A 123 -2.65 1.80 2.61
N GLN A 124 -3.03 1.13 3.70
CA GLN A 124 -2.28 1.20 4.97
C GLN A 124 -0.86 0.64 4.80
N GLN A 125 -0.72 -0.56 4.21
CA GLN A 125 0.58 -1.17 3.94
C GLN A 125 1.44 -0.28 3.02
N ALA A 126 0.84 0.27 1.95
CA ALA A 126 1.48 1.22 1.06
C ALA A 126 1.96 2.48 1.80
N GLY A 127 1.13 3.02 2.69
CA GLY A 127 1.49 4.17 3.52
C GLY A 127 2.72 3.91 4.38
N PHE A 128 2.81 2.72 5.00
CA PHE A 128 3.97 2.35 5.81
C PHE A 128 5.23 2.10 4.99
N ILE A 129 5.11 1.66 3.73
CA ILE A 129 6.24 1.57 2.79
C ILE A 129 6.75 2.97 2.44
N GLN A 130 5.85 3.89 2.07
CA GLN A 130 6.22 5.27 1.76
C GLN A 130 6.83 5.98 2.97
N PHE A 131 6.28 5.75 4.17
CA PHE A 131 6.83 6.24 5.43
C PHE A 131 8.25 5.72 5.67
N ALA A 132 8.51 4.42 5.45
CA ALA A 132 9.84 3.84 5.55
C ALA A 132 10.85 4.40 4.55
N GLN A 133 10.37 4.88 3.40
CA GLN A 133 11.17 5.56 2.38
C GLN A 133 11.25 7.08 2.58
N LEU A 134 10.74 7.58 3.72
CA LEU A 134 10.68 9.01 4.09
C LEU A 134 9.89 9.86 3.08
N GLN A 135 9.02 9.24 2.28
CA GLN A 135 8.07 9.88 1.37
C GLN A 135 6.82 10.29 2.16
N PHE A 136 7.01 11.29 3.04
CA PHE A 136 6.03 11.63 4.06
C PHE A 136 4.72 12.20 3.51
N LEU A 137 4.78 12.94 2.40
CA LEU A 137 3.60 13.53 1.80
C LEU A 137 2.66 12.42 1.26
N GLU A 138 3.24 11.46 0.55
CA GLU A 138 2.56 10.30 0.00
C GLU A 138 2.04 9.39 1.12
N ALA A 139 2.88 9.12 2.13
CA ALA A 139 2.50 8.31 3.30
C ALA A 139 1.27 8.90 4.00
N LYS A 140 1.28 10.21 4.25
CA LYS A 140 0.16 10.94 4.88
C LYS A 140 -1.14 10.79 4.10
N GLU A 141 -1.11 10.97 2.78
CA GLU A 141 -2.30 10.82 1.94
C GLU A 141 -2.84 9.39 1.95
N LEU A 142 -1.95 8.40 1.97
CA LEU A 142 -2.32 6.98 2.08
C LEU A 142 -2.92 6.66 3.45
N PHE A 143 -2.35 7.15 4.56
CA PHE A 143 -2.90 6.97 5.90
C PHE A 143 -4.26 7.63 6.06
N ARG A 144 -4.44 8.84 5.52
CA ARG A 144 -5.72 9.56 5.54
C ARG A 144 -6.79 8.84 4.71
N SER A 145 -6.49 8.51 3.46
CA SER A 145 -7.44 7.84 2.56
C SER A 145 -7.81 6.43 3.03
N SER A 146 -6.93 5.78 3.78
CA SER A 146 -7.18 4.48 4.39
C SER A 146 -7.75 4.53 5.79
N GLN A 147 -7.98 5.72 6.36
CA GLN A 147 -8.44 5.88 7.75
C GLN A 147 -7.60 5.03 8.71
N LEU A 148 -6.27 5.15 8.65
CA LEU A 148 -5.38 4.39 9.52
C LEU A 148 -5.74 4.62 11.00
N ASP A 149 -5.76 3.55 11.80
CA ASP A 149 -5.74 3.70 13.25
C ASP A 149 -4.37 4.26 13.64
N VAL A 150 -4.33 5.53 14.04
CA VAL A 150 -3.07 6.26 14.21
C VAL A 150 -2.17 5.66 15.29
N ARG A 151 -2.72 4.85 16.20
CA ARG A 151 -1.94 4.14 17.21
C ARG A 151 -0.97 3.13 16.60
N GLU A 152 -1.21 2.65 15.37
CA GLU A 152 -0.22 1.90 14.61
C GLU A 152 1.07 2.71 14.42
N LEU A 153 0.97 4.00 14.06
CA LEU A 153 2.11 4.91 13.94
C LEU A 153 2.72 5.28 15.30
N ILE A 154 1.89 5.66 16.28
CA ILE A 154 2.37 6.05 17.62
C ILE A 154 3.15 4.89 18.25
N SER A 155 2.67 3.65 18.09
CA SER A 155 3.31 2.46 18.64
C SER A 155 4.71 2.17 18.09
N LEU A 156 5.13 2.81 17.00
CA LEU A 156 6.50 2.70 16.48
C LEU A 156 7.52 3.44 17.34
N TYR A 157 7.06 4.36 18.17
CA TYR A 157 7.88 5.21 19.03
C TYR A 157 7.74 4.66 20.44
N PRO A 158 8.81 4.07 21.00
CA PRO A 158 8.77 3.54 22.35
C PRO A 158 8.28 4.61 23.35
N PHE A 159 7.42 4.19 24.28
CA PHE A 159 6.88 5.01 25.37
C PHE A 159 5.92 6.15 24.99
N LEU A 160 5.56 6.33 23.71
CA LEU A 160 4.59 7.38 23.33
C LEU A 160 3.14 7.00 23.61
N LEU A 161 2.76 5.73 23.46
CA LEU A 161 1.42 5.29 23.86
C LEU A 161 1.25 5.42 25.39
N PRO A 162 0.10 5.90 25.88
CA PRO A 162 -0.27 5.84 27.29
C PRO A 162 -0.24 4.41 27.83
N THR A 163 0.08 4.23 29.11
CA THR A 163 -0.03 2.94 29.81
C THR A 163 -1.48 2.44 29.91
N SER A 164 -2.46 3.36 29.84
CA SER A 164 -3.89 3.07 29.74
C SER A 164 -4.31 2.51 28.37
N SER A 165 -3.45 2.63 27.34
CA SER A 165 -3.80 2.25 25.98
C SER A 165 -3.95 0.73 25.84
N SER A 166 -5.14 0.26 25.46
CA SER A 166 -5.39 -1.16 25.18
C SER A 166 -5.03 -1.55 23.74
N PHE A 167 -4.23 -0.73 23.04
CA PHE A 167 -3.96 -0.91 21.62
C PHE A 167 -3.13 -2.18 21.35
N THR A 168 -3.57 -2.95 20.36
CA THR A 168 -2.81 -4.08 19.81
C THR A 168 -2.69 -3.88 18.31
N ARG A 169 -1.48 -4.01 17.78
CA ARG A 169 -1.22 -3.89 16.34
C ARG A 169 -2.03 -4.91 15.54
N SER A 170 -2.36 -4.54 14.31
CA SER A 170 -3.10 -5.36 13.37
C SER A 170 -2.45 -6.72 13.13
N HIS A 171 -3.28 -7.76 12.99
CA HIS A 171 -2.86 -9.09 12.57
C HIS A 171 -3.61 -9.52 11.29
N PRO A 172 -2.91 -9.87 10.19
CA PRO A 172 -1.45 -9.82 10.01
C PRO A 172 -0.89 -8.38 10.09
N PRO A 173 0.43 -8.21 10.30
CA PRO A 173 1.06 -6.89 10.40
C PRO A 173 0.86 -6.03 9.15
N LEU A 174 0.86 -4.70 9.33
CA LEU A 174 0.80 -3.72 8.22
C LEU A 174 2.19 -3.38 7.67
N HIS A 175 3.25 -3.66 8.43
CA HIS A 175 4.65 -3.43 8.10
C HIS A 175 5.56 -4.40 8.87
N GLU A 176 6.83 -4.48 8.48
CA GLU A 176 7.78 -5.48 9.01
C GLU A 176 8.64 -5.00 10.18
N TYR A 177 8.79 -3.68 10.34
CA TYR A 177 9.62 -3.11 11.41
C TYR A 177 8.86 -3.06 12.74
N ALA A 178 9.56 -3.42 13.81
CA ALA A 178 9.04 -3.42 15.17
C ALA A 178 8.93 -2.01 15.74
N ASP A 179 9.91 -1.14 15.49
CA ASP A 179 9.96 0.22 15.99
C ASP A 179 10.73 1.16 15.04
N LEU A 180 10.83 2.42 15.43
CA LEU A 180 11.55 3.43 14.68
C LEU A 180 13.06 3.20 14.64
N ASN A 181 13.66 2.57 15.65
CA ASN A 181 15.09 2.28 15.66
C ASN A 181 15.45 1.28 14.56
N GLN A 182 14.64 0.23 14.40
CA GLN A 182 14.80 -0.74 13.31
C GLN A 182 14.58 -0.08 11.94
N LEU A 183 13.57 0.79 11.83
CA LEU A 183 13.26 1.51 10.59
C LEU A 183 14.45 2.39 10.13
N THR A 184 14.98 3.19 11.04
CA THR A 184 16.02 4.17 10.73
C THR A 184 17.43 3.60 10.79
N GLN A 185 17.58 2.36 11.26
CA GLN A 185 18.89 1.71 11.51
C GLN A 185 19.75 2.54 12.47
N GLY A 186 19.12 3.19 13.44
CA GLY A 186 19.79 4.08 14.42
C GLY A 186 20.16 5.46 13.90
N ASP A 187 19.83 5.80 12.64
CA ASP A 187 20.08 7.11 12.05
C ASP A 187 19.24 8.20 12.72
N GLN A 188 19.91 9.12 13.41
CA GLN A 188 19.30 10.19 14.19
C GLN A 188 18.60 11.24 13.31
N GLU A 189 19.11 11.52 12.11
CA GLU A 189 18.51 12.49 11.20
C GLU A 189 17.18 11.94 10.65
N LYS A 190 17.17 10.67 10.25
CA LYS A 190 15.94 9.99 9.81
C LYS A 190 14.95 9.87 10.95
N MET A 191 15.41 9.58 12.17
CA MET A 191 14.57 9.52 13.36
C MET A 191 13.90 10.86 13.64
N ALA A 192 14.66 11.96 13.61
CA ALA A 192 14.13 13.31 13.78
C ALA A 192 13.11 13.68 12.69
N LYS A 193 13.36 13.30 11.43
CA LYS A 193 12.41 13.46 10.33
C LYS A 193 11.10 12.71 10.59
N CYS A 194 11.17 11.46 11.06
CA CYS A 194 9.98 10.67 11.41
C CYS A 194 9.23 11.28 12.60
N LYS A 195 9.92 11.75 13.65
CA LYS A 195 9.29 12.46 14.78
C LYS A 195 8.55 13.71 14.31
N ARG A 196 9.18 14.52 13.45
CA ARG A 196 8.55 15.71 12.83
C ARG A 196 7.31 15.37 12.03
N PHE A 197 7.36 14.29 11.25
CA PHE A 197 6.19 13.78 10.55
C PHE A 197 5.06 13.41 11.51
N LEU A 198 5.36 12.64 12.56
CA LEU A 198 4.34 12.20 13.51
C LEU A 198 3.70 13.39 14.22
N MET A 199 4.50 14.36 14.69
CA MET A 199 4.00 15.59 15.30
C MET A 199 3.03 16.34 14.38
N SER A 200 3.44 16.58 13.13
CA SER A 200 2.59 17.26 12.14
C SER A 200 1.31 16.47 11.85
N TYR A 201 1.42 15.16 11.67
CA TYR A 201 0.27 14.30 11.35
C TYR A 201 -0.74 14.24 12.50
N LEU A 202 -0.26 14.01 13.74
CA LEU A 202 -1.11 13.95 14.93
C LEU A 202 -1.83 15.27 15.17
N ASN A 203 -1.11 16.39 15.07
CA ASN A 203 -1.71 17.72 15.28
C ASN A 203 -2.83 18.00 14.28
N GLU A 204 -2.67 17.61 13.02
CA GLU A 204 -3.69 17.81 11.99
C GLU A 204 -4.94 16.95 12.21
N ILE A 205 -4.77 15.69 12.62
CA ILE A 205 -5.94 14.80 12.83
C ILE A 205 -6.62 15.03 14.17
N ARG A 206 -5.95 15.66 15.14
CA ARG A 206 -6.39 15.86 16.53
C ARG A 206 -7.80 16.42 16.63
N SER A 207 -8.13 17.40 15.80
CA SER A 207 -9.43 18.09 15.80
C SER A 207 -10.47 17.47 14.86
N THR A 208 -10.15 16.35 14.22
CA THR A 208 -11.01 15.68 13.24
C THR A 208 -11.73 14.49 13.84
N GLU A 209 -12.76 14.00 13.14
CA GLU A 209 -13.49 12.79 13.55
C GLU A 209 -12.61 11.52 13.60
N VAL A 210 -11.46 11.52 12.92
CA VAL A 210 -10.51 10.40 12.92
C VAL A 210 -9.91 10.18 14.32
N ALA A 211 -9.80 11.23 15.13
CA ALA A 211 -9.31 11.16 16.50
C ALA A 211 -10.34 10.57 17.49
N ASN A 212 -11.61 10.44 17.09
CA ASN A 212 -12.66 9.94 17.98
C ASN A 212 -12.34 8.50 18.42
N GLY A 213 -12.30 8.29 19.73
CA GLY A 213 -11.92 7.02 20.35
C GLY A 213 -10.45 6.89 20.74
N TYR A 214 -9.56 7.78 20.26
CA TYR A 214 -8.12 7.73 20.50
C TYR A 214 -7.53 9.09 20.95
N LYS A 215 -8.36 10.01 21.44
CA LYS A 215 -7.92 11.37 21.80
C LYS A 215 -6.85 11.38 22.89
N GLU A 216 -6.98 10.55 23.93
CA GLU A 216 -5.97 10.42 24.99
C GLU A 216 -4.63 9.91 24.43
N ASP A 217 -4.65 8.91 23.54
CA ASP A 217 -3.45 8.38 22.88
C ASP A 217 -2.75 9.47 22.03
N ILE A 218 -3.52 10.22 21.25
CA ILE A 218 -3.00 11.30 20.38
C ILE A 218 -2.42 12.44 21.22
N ASP A 219 -3.18 12.94 22.19
CA ASP A 219 -2.79 14.10 22.99
C ASP A 219 -1.58 13.79 23.87
N THR A 220 -1.54 12.61 24.48
CA THR A 220 -0.38 12.16 25.27
C THR A 220 0.87 11.99 24.41
N ALA A 221 0.73 11.42 23.20
CA ALA A 221 1.86 11.29 22.28
C ALA A 221 2.36 12.66 21.81
N LEU A 222 1.46 13.60 21.48
CA LEU A 222 1.82 14.98 21.13
C LEU A 222 2.52 15.69 22.27
N LEU A 223 2.01 15.57 23.51
CA LEU A 223 2.64 16.16 24.70
C LEU A 223 4.09 15.70 24.84
N LYS A 224 4.32 14.38 24.80
CA LYS A 224 5.67 13.81 24.92
C LYS A 224 6.59 14.24 23.77
N LEU A 225 6.09 14.25 22.54
CA LEU A 225 6.87 14.67 21.37
C LEU A 225 7.23 16.16 21.40
N TYR A 226 6.28 17.02 21.77
CA TYR A 226 6.49 18.46 21.87
C TYR A 226 7.44 18.81 23.01
N ALA A 227 7.32 18.15 24.15
CA ALA A 227 8.24 18.34 25.27
C ALA A 227 9.66 17.89 24.93
N GLU A 228 9.83 16.70 24.33
CA GLU A 228 11.14 16.21 23.90
C GLU A 228 11.82 17.14 22.88
N ALA A 229 11.02 17.76 22.00
CA ALA A 229 11.53 18.59 20.91
C ALA A 229 11.63 20.10 21.25
N ASP A 230 11.26 20.51 22.47
CA ASP A 230 11.08 21.93 22.84
C ASP A 230 10.24 22.69 21.80
N HIS A 231 9.11 22.09 21.40
CA HIS A 231 8.30 22.57 20.29
C HIS A 231 7.37 23.72 20.74
N ASP A 232 7.31 24.80 19.95
CA ASP A 232 6.50 26.00 20.24
C ASP A 232 5.01 25.71 20.55
N SER A 233 4.49 24.63 19.97
CA SER A 233 3.10 24.19 20.13
C SER A 233 2.80 23.46 21.46
N LEU A 234 3.80 23.23 22.30
CA LEU A 234 3.61 22.59 23.61
C LEU A 234 2.64 23.40 24.48
N LEU A 235 2.86 24.70 24.58
CA LEU A 235 2.02 25.58 25.38
C LEU A 235 0.60 25.65 24.82
N ASP A 236 0.45 25.74 23.50
CA ASP A 236 -0.85 25.74 22.82
C ASP A 236 -1.64 24.45 23.10
N LEU A 237 -0.98 23.30 23.13
CA LEU A 237 -1.61 22.02 23.49
C LEU A 237 -2.10 22.03 24.95
N LEU A 238 -1.31 22.57 25.88
CA LEU A 238 -1.63 22.57 27.31
C LEU A 238 -2.74 23.57 27.69
N VAL A 239 -2.87 24.68 26.97
CA VAL A 239 -3.91 25.70 27.24
C VAL A 239 -5.24 25.43 26.54
N THR A 240 -5.28 24.51 25.57
CA THR A 240 -6.51 24.08 24.90
C THR A 240 -7.09 22.81 25.55
N GLU A 241 -8.38 22.52 25.30
CA GLU A 241 -8.98 21.27 25.75
C GLU A 241 -8.15 20.09 25.24
N ASN A 242 -7.68 19.26 26.16
CA ASN A 242 -6.83 18.11 25.85
C ASN A 242 -7.14 16.93 26.78
N PHE A 243 -6.70 15.75 26.34
CA PHE A 243 -6.86 14.47 27.04
C PHE A 243 -5.50 13.89 27.42
N CYS A 244 -4.49 14.74 27.66
CA CYS A 244 -3.13 14.31 27.98
C CYS A 244 -3.08 13.54 29.31
N LEU A 245 -2.40 12.39 29.33
CA LEU A 245 -2.09 11.68 30.56
C LEU A 245 -0.78 12.22 31.17
N LEU A 246 -0.91 13.16 32.10
CA LEU A 246 0.24 13.86 32.71
C LEU A 246 1.14 12.92 33.54
N THR A 247 0.57 11.95 34.25
CA THR A 247 1.34 11.00 35.06
C THR A 247 2.36 10.22 34.23
N ASP A 248 1.98 9.87 33.01
CA ASP A 248 2.80 9.12 32.07
C ASP A 248 3.79 10.00 31.30
N SER A 249 3.67 11.32 31.45
CA SER A 249 4.45 12.32 30.71
C SER A 249 5.40 13.12 31.61
N ALA A 250 5.39 12.88 32.93
CA ALA A 250 6.17 13.63 33.90
C ALA A 250 7.67 13.68 33.56
N ALA A 251 8.28 12.54 33.21
CA ALA A 251 9.71 12.45 32.87
C ALA A 251 10.11 13.19 31.58
N TRP A 252 9.14 13.63 30.76
CA TRP A 252 9.39 14.42 29.55
C TRP A 252 9.27 15.92 29.81
N LEU A 253 8.67 16.32 30.94
CA LEU A 253 8.40 17.71 31.30
C LEU A 253 9.39 18.23 32.36
N GLU A 254 10.33 17.40 32.81
CA GLU A 254 11.45 17.75 33.71
C GLU A 254 12.68 18.25 32.93
#